data_AF-F8PWG4-F1
#
_entry.id   AF-F8PWG4-F1
#
_cell.length_a   1.000
_cell.length_b   1.000
_cell.length_c   1.000
_cell.angle_alpha   90.00
_cell.angle_beta   90.00
_cell.angle_gamma   90.00
#
_symmetry.space_group_name_H-M   'P 1'
#
loop_
_entity.id
_entity.type
_entity.pdbx_description
1 polymer ?
#
loop_
_entity_poly.entity_id
_entity_poly.type
_entity_poly.pdbx_seq_one_letter_code
_entity_poly.pdbx_strand_id
1 'polypeptide(L)'
;RLPVGATLVGIIGASDKTMVTRGTGGLEMHPIFFTIGNINSQVRMKATSHAWICAGFLPIPKFNRNSDIATLLKDCARNGAFFTDPFGQVQHTYTPLVVWIADLPEQQLIACVAKNSSPVTLAS
;
A
#
# COMPACT_ATOMS: atom_id res chain seq x y z
N ARG A 1 -5.03 -21.77 -1.89
CA ARG A 1 -6.51 -21.81 -1.78
C ARG A 1 -6.86 -21.31 -0.39
N LEU A 2 -7.79 -20.34 -0.28
CA LEU A 2 -8.25 -19.83 1.02
C LEU A 2 -9.23 -20.82 1.68
N PRO A 3 -9.30 -20.87 3.03
CA PRO A 3 -10.23 -21.75 3.73
C PRO A 3 -11.69 -21.33 3.49
N VAL A 4 -12.62 -22.28 3.64
CA VAL A 4 -14.05 -22.05 3.46
C VAL A 4 -14.54 -21.05 4.53
N GLY A 5 -15.25 -20.01 4.10
CA GLY A 5 -15.71 -18.93 4.97
C GLY A 5 -14.72 -17.77 5.13
N ALA A 6 -13.56 -17.80 4.46
CA ALA A 6 -12.62 -16.68 4.44
C ALA A 6 -12.99 -15.62 3.40
N THR A 7 -12.80 -14.35 3.78
CA THR A 7 -13.04 -13.19 2.90
C THR A 7 -11.72 -12.74 2.28
N LEU A 8 -11.71 -12.46 0.98
CA LEU A 8 -10.56 -11.87 0.30
C LEU A 8 -10.78 -10.36 0.15
N VAL A 9 -9.88 -9.56 0.73
CA VAL A 9 -9.96 -8.10 0.65
C VAL A 9 -8.66 -7.54 0.08
N GLY A 10 -8.67 -7.22 -1.21
CA GLY A 10 -7.50 -6.66 -1.87
C GLY A 10 -7.14 -5.28 -1.33
N ILE A 11 -5.86 -5.05 -1.07
CA ILE A 11 -5.33 -3.73 -0.69
C ILE A 11 -4.73 -3.06 -1.93
N ILE A 12 -5.09 -1.79 -2.12
CA ILE A 12 -4.55 -0.90 -3.14
C ILE A 12 -3.62 0.08 -2.41
N GLY A 13 -2.34 0.08 -2.78
CA GLY A 13 -1.37 1.05 -2.30
C GLY A 13 -1.21 2.21 -3.28
N ALA A 14 -0.96 3.41 -2.77
CA ALA A 14 -0.52 4.53 -3.57
C ALA A 14 0.60 5.29 -2.86
N SER A 15 1.52 5.86 -3.62
CA SER A 15 2.51 6.80 -3.09
C SER A 15 2.58 8.01 -3.99
N ASP A 16 2.77 9.18 -3.40
CA ASP A 16 2.93 10.43 -4.13
C ASP A 16 4.06 11.22 -3.48
N LYS A 17 4.92 11.83 -4.29
CA LYS A 17 6.04 12.64 -3.81
C LYS A 17 5.54 13.94 -3.21
N THR A 18 5.68 14.11 -1.90
CA THR A 18 5.36 15.38 -1.24
C THR A 18 6.61 16.12 -0.79
N MET A 19 6.68 17.41 -1.12
CA MET A 19 7.71 18.30 -0.60
C MET A 19 7.38 18.66 0.86
N VAL A 20 8.24 18.30 1.81
CA VAL A 20 7.97 18.52 3.25
C VAL A 20 8.40 19.93 3.69
N THR A 21 9.42 20.55 3.06
CA THR A 21 9.83 21.93 3.36
C THR A 21 10.13 22.76 2.11
N ARG A 22 9.46 23.91 1.99
CA ARG A 22 9.88 25.02 1.09
C ARG A 22 10.73 25.99 1.90
N GLY A 23 12.06 25.84 1.83
CA GLY A 23 12.99 26.87 2.34
C GLY A 23 14.19 26.38 3.16
N THR A 24 14.16 25.17 3.73
CA THR A 24 15.26 24.69 4.58
C THR A 24 15.40 23.18 4.47
N GLY A 25 16.42 22.71 3.74
CA GLY A 25 16.92 21.34 3.84
C GLY A 25 16.49 20.31 2.79
N GLY A 26 15.63 20.66 1.81
CA GLY A 26 15.35 19.79 0.65
C GLY A 26 14.87 18.37 1.00
N LEU A 27 14.19 18.21 2.14
CA LEU A 27 13.67 16.93 2.57
C LEU A 27 12.37 16.64 1.82
N GLU A 28 12.42 15.61 1.01
CA GLU A 28 11.28 15.07 0.27
C GLU A 28 10.90 13.74 0.94
N MET A 29 9.60 13.53 1.16
CA MET A 29 9.08 12.28 1.70
C MET A 29 7.90 11.83 0.84
N HIS A 30 7.81 10.52 0.61
CA HIS A 30 6.70 9.94 -0.11
C HIS A 30 5.70 9.37 0.90
N PRO A 31 4.57 10.03 1.20
CA PRO A 31 3.48 9.37 1.92
C PRO A 31 3.04 8.09 1.19
N ILE A 32 2.74 7.08 1.99
CA ILE A 32 2.09 5.84 1.55
C ILE A 32 0.63 5.91 1.96
N PHE A 33 -0.26 5.74 0.99
CA PHE A 33 -1.70 5.61 1.19
C PHE A 33 -2.17 4.19 0.89
N PHE A 34 -3.13 3.71 1.67
CA PHE A 34 -3.83 2.45 1.40
C PHE A 34 -5.33 2.66 1.27
N THR A 35 -5.95 1.85 0.42
CA THR A 35 -7.40 1.70 0.34
C THR A 35 -7.78 0.24 0.08
N ILE A 36 -9.03 -0.09 0.37
CA ILE A 36 -9.60 -1.40 0.12
C ILE A 36 -10.15 -1.44 -1.31
N GLY A 37 -9.75 -2.44 -2.09
CA GLY A 37 -10.23 -2.65 -3.46
C GLY A 37 -11.73 -2.93 -3.56
N ASN A 38 -12.35 -3.36 -2.47
CA ASN A 38 -13.79 -3.63 -2.39
C ASN A 38 -14.65 -2.36 -2.28
N ILE A 39 -14.04 -1.17 -2.14
CA ILE A 39 -14.77 0.11 -2.17
C ILE A 39 -14.96 0.55 -3.63
N ASN A 40 -16.19 0.89 -3.99
CA ASN A 40 -16.54 1.37 -5.33
C ASN A 40 -15.64 2.56 -5.74
N SER A 41 -15.17 2.57 -7.00
CA SER A 41 -14.23 3.58 -7.49
C SER A 41 -14.74 5.01 -7.34
N GLN A 42 -16.03 5.26 -7.54
CA GLN A 42 -16.61 6.59 -7.36
C GLN A 42 -16.54 7.06 -5.91
N VAL A 43 -16.72 6.14 -4.95
CA VAL A 43 -16.55 6.43 -3.53
C VAL A 43 -15.08 6.69 -3.23
N ARG A 44 -14.17 5.83 -3.72
CA ARG A 44 -12.72 6.01 -3.48
C ARG A 44 -12.14 7.31 -4.04
N MET A 45 -12.65 7.78 -5.18
CA MET A 45 -12.17 9.01 -5.81
C MET A 45 -12.77 10.28 -5.19
N LYS A 46 -13.80 10.15 -4.34
CA LYS A 46 -14.40 11.29 -3.66
C LYS A 46 -13.53 11.66 -2.46
N ALA A 47 -12.93 12.86 -2.47
CA ALA A 47 -12.06 13.33 -1.40
C ALA A 47 -12.71 13.30 0.00
N THR A 48 -14.03 13.52 0.08
CA THR A 48 -14.80 13.52 1.34
C THR A 48 -15.15 12.14 1.85
N SER A 49 -14.83 11.07 1.11
CA SER A 49 -15.15 9.69 1.51
C SER A 49 -14.20 9.13 2.57
N HIS A 50 -13.04 9.76 2.74
CA HIS A 50 -11.94 9.25 3.58
C HIS A 50 -11.61 7.77 3.28
N ALA A 51 -11.81 7.33 2.03
CA ALA A 51 -11.58 5.95 1.61
C ALA A 51 -10.10 5.58 1.52
N TRP A 52 -9.20 6.56 1.63
CA TRP A 52 -7.75 6.38 1.67
C TRP A 52 -7.22 6.75 3.05
N ILE A 53 -6.35 5.90 3.59
CA ILE A 53 -5.64 6.15 4.85
C ILE A 53 -4.15 6.34 4.58
N CYS A 54 -3.54 7.36 5.17
CA CYS A 54 -2.08 7.53 5.18
C CYS A 54 -1.49 6.59 6.23
N ALA A 55 -0.70 5.61 5.79
CA ALA A 55 -0.11 4.60 6.66
C ALA A 55 1.30 4.98 7.15
N GLY A 56 1.96 5.91 6.47
CA GLY A 56 3.28 6.38 6.87
C GLY A 56 3.96 7.17 5.78
N PHE A 57 5.15 7.67 6.10
CA PHE A 57 6.03 8.37 5.17
C PHE A 57 7.24 7.50 4.86
N LEU A 58 7.52 7.26 3.58
CA LEU A 58 8.78 6.69 3.12
C LEU A 58 9.84 7.81 3.13
N PRO A 59 10.87 7.72 3.97
CA PRO A 59 12.04 8.57 3.83
C PRO A 59 12.78 8.16 2.54
N ILE A 60 13.06 9.14 1.67
CA ILE A 60 13.98 8.97 0.54
C ILE A 60 15.35 8.53 1.11
N PRO A 61 16.00 7.50 0.53
CA PRO A 61 16.58 6.43 1.33
C PRO A 61 17.77 6.87 2.19
N LYS A 62 17.65 6.61 3.49
CA LYS A 62 18.72 5.96 4.26
C LYS A 62 18.15 4.67 4.82
N PHE A 63 18.55 3.55 4.22
CA PHE A 63 18.13 2.20 4.61
C PHE A 63 18.42 1.94 6.09
N ASN A 64 17.37 1.83 6.91
CA ASN A 64 17.49 1.15 8.18
C ASN A 64 16.36 0.11 8.28
N ARG A 65 16.74 -1.16 8.42
CA ARG A 65 15.86 -2.33 8.45
C ARG A 65 15.01 -2.31 9.71
N ASN A 66 13.87 -1.63 9.67
CA ASN A 66 12.85 -1.71 10.71
C ASN A 66 11.58 -2.27 10.08
N SER A 67 11.05 -3.36 10.66
CA SER A 67 9.80 -4.08 10.31
C SER A 67 8.97 -3.41 9.20
N ASP A 68 9.33 -3.71 7.95
CA ASP A 68 8.78 -3.03 6.78
C ASP A 68 7.27 -3.28 6.67
N ILE A 69 6.50 -2.27 6.25
CA ILE A 69 5.06 -2.41 5.91
C ILE A 69 4.84 -3.58 4.92
N ALA A 70 5.82 -3.83 4.05
CA ALA A 70 5.84 -4.96 3.14
C ALA A 70 5.84 -6.33 3.86
N THR A 71 6.50 -6.45 5.01
CA THR A 71 6.49 -7.69 5.81
C THR A 71 5.13 -7.94 6.44
N LEU A 72 4.49 -6.89 6.96
CA LEU A 72 3.14 -6.98 7.53
C LEU A 72 2.12 -7.38 6.46
N LEU A 73 2.17 -6.75 5.28
CA LEU A 73 1.26 -7.11 4.16
C LEU A 73 1.50 -8.54 3.67
N LYS A 74 2.75 -9.01 3.63
CA LYS A 74 3.07 -10.39 3.28
C LYS A 74 2.53 -11.38 4.32
N ASP A 75 2.57 -11.01 5.60
CA ASP A 75 2.06 -11.85 6.68
C ASP A 75 0.52 -11.93 6.65
N CYS A 76 -0.16 -10.79 6.55
CA CYS A 76 -1.63 -10.74 6.45
C CYS A 76 -2.16 -11.41 5.17
N ALA A 77 -1.39 -11.39 4.08
CA ALA A 77 -1.74 -12.12 2.87
C ALA A 77 -1.61 -13.64 3.02
N ARG A 78 -0.68 -14.12 3.87
CA ARG A 78 -0.42 -15.55 4.08
C ARG A 78 -1.28 -16.15 5.18
N ASN A 79 -1.33 -15.49 6.33
CA ASN A 79 -1.96 -16.01 7.54
C ASN A 79 -3.40 -15.52 7.68
N GLY A 80 -3.77 -14.44 6.98
CA GLY A 80 -5.02 -13.74 7.23
C GLY A 80 -4.94 -12.86 8.49
N ALA A 81 -5.91 -11.98 8.63
CA ALA A 81 -6.13 -11.16 9.82
C ALA A 81 -7.62 -11.09 10.12
N PHE A 82 -7.97 -10.96 11.40
CA PHE A 82 -9.35 -10.79 11.82
C PHE A 82 -9.79 -9.35 11.64
N PHE A 83 -10.89 -9.13 10.94
CA PHE A 83 -11.52 -7.83 10.78
C PHE A 83 -12.93 -7.87 11.34
N THR A 84 -13.31 -6.80 12.02
CA THR A 84 -14.71 -6.57 12.40
C THR A 84 -15.42 -5.90 11.22
N ASP A 85 -16.49 -6.50 10.74
CA ASP A 85 -17.32 -5.92 9.69
C ASP A 85 -18.18 -4.75 10.23
N PRO A 86 -18.84 -3.96 9.35
CA PRO A 86 -19.72 -2.87 9.78
C PRO A 86 -20.93 -3.33 10.61
N PHE A 87 -21.25 -4.63 10.64
CA PHE A 87 -22.32 -5.23 11.44
C PHE A 87 -21.80 -5.79 12.78
N GLY A 88 -20.51 -5.58 13.10
CA GLY A 88 -19.89 -6.03 14.35
C GLY A 88 -19.44 -7.49 14.35
N GLN A 89 -19.53 -8.21 13.23
CA GLN A 89 -19.11 -9.61 13.12
C GLN A 89 -17.62 -9.69 12.80
N VAL A 90 -16.91 -10.59 13.47
CA VAL A 90 -15.49 -10.83 13.22
C VAL A 90 -15.32 -11.84 12.10
N GLN A 91 -14.63 -11.45 11.03
CA GLN A 91 -14.36 -12.28 9.87
C GLN A 91 -12.87 -12.50 9.69
N HIS A 92 -12.51 -13.72 9.30
CA HIS A 92 -11.13 -14.05 8.95
C HIS A 92 -10.86 -13.65 7.49
N THR A 93 -10.05 -12.61 7.32
CA THR A 93 -9.85 -11.95 6.03
C THR A 93 -8.40 -11.99 5.59
N TYR A 94 -8.18 -12.24 4.31
CA TYR A 94 -6.85 -12.25 3.70
C TYR A 94 -6.68 -10.99 2.86
N THR A 95 -5.59 -10.26 3.10
CA THR A 95 -5.38 -8.91 2.53
C THR A 95 -4.15 -8.82 1.64
N PRO A 96 -4.13 -9.47 0.46
CA PRO A 96 -3.01 -9.31 -0.45
C PRO A 96 -2.95 -7.88 -0.98
N LEU A 97 -1.73 -7.38 -1.13
CA LEU A 97 -1.48 -6.18 -1.93
C LEU A 97 -1.73 -6.54 -3.40
N VAL A 98 -2.74 -5.92 -4.02
CA VAL A 98 -3.19 -6.25 -5.38
C VAL A 98 -2.58 -5.31 -6.41
N VAL A 99 -2.44 -4.03 -6.07
CA VAL A 99 -1.92 -3.01 -6.98
C VAL A 99 -1.22 -1.90 -6.21
N TRP A 100 -0.20 -1.32 -6.83
CA TRP A 100 0.50 -0.14 -6.35
C TRP A 100 0.47 0.97 -7.39
N ILE A 101 -0.07 2.13 -7.04
CA ILE A 101 -0.17 3.31 -7.90
C ILE A 101 0.95 4.28 -7.53
N ALA A 102 1.89 4.48 -8.44
CA ALA A 102 2.99 5.45 -8.32
C ALA A 102 3.50 5.75 -9.73
N ASP A 103 4.26 6.84 -9.90
CA ASP A 103 4.91 7.11 -11.19
C ASP A 103 6.06 6.12 -11.48
N LEU A 104 6.56 6.04 -12.72
CA LEU A 104 7.55 5.03 -13.10
C LEU A 104 8.86 5.10 -12.26
N PRO A 105 9.46 6.29 -12.03
CA PRO A 105 10.61 6.42 -11.14
C PRO A 105 10.33 6.00 -9.69
N GLU A 106 9.16 6.32 -9.14
CA GLU A 106 8.75 5.91 -7.80
C GLU A 106 8.48 4.40 -7.72
N GLN A 107 7.83 3.82 -8.73
CA GLN A 107 7.61 2.38 -8.82
C GLN A 107 8.94 1.62 -8.82
N GLN A 108 9.94 2.11 -9.54
CA GLN A 108 11.29 1.52 -9.53
C GLN A 108 11.95 1.63 -8.16
N LEU A 109 11.82 2.78 -7.49
CA LEU A 109 12.37 3.00 -6.16
C LEU A 109 11.72 2.09 -5.10
N ILE A 110 10.41 1.93 -5.14
CA ILE A 110 9.64 1.08 -4.21
C ILE A 110 9.91 -0.40 -4.49
N ALA A 111 9.98 -0.79 -5.76
CA ALA A 111 10.31 -2.16 -6.16
C ALA A 111 11.80 -2.51 -5.95
N CYS A 112 12.65 -1.53 -5.58
CA CYS A 112 14.10 -1.68 -5.52
C CYS A 112 14.71 -2.14 -6.86
N VAL A 113 14.15 -1.67 -7.97
CA VAL A 113 14.54 -2.02 -9.34
C VAL A 113 15.36 -0.88 -9.96
N ALA A 114 16.33 -1.22 -10.80
CA ALA A 114 17.18 -0.22 -11.46
C ALA A 114 16.37 0.75 -12.33
N LYS A 115 16.85 1.99 -12.47
CA LYS A 115 16.16 3.09 -13.19
C LYS A 115 15.80 2.81 -14.66
N ASN A 116 16.33 1.73 -15.25
CA ASN A 116 16.06 1.31 -16.64
C ASN A 116 15.38 -0.06 -16.73
N SER A 117 14.80 -0.54 -15.63
CA SER A 117 14.14 -1.84 -15.57
C SER A 117 12.67 -1.65 -15.22
N SER A 118 11.80 -2.42 -15.88
CA SER A 118 10.37 -2.32 -15.64
C SER A 118 10.03 -2.91 -14.26
N PRO A 119 9.33 -2.17 -13.39
CA PRO A 119 8.93 -2.64 -12.07
C PRO A 119 7.76 -3.65 -12.13
N VAL A 120 7.12 -3.82 -13.29
CA VAL A 120 5.89 -4.61 -13.47
C VAL A 120 6.13 -5.95 -14.18
N THR A 121 7.24 -6.09 -14.92
CA THR A 121 7.57 -7.34 -15.63
C THR A 121 8.59 -8.17 -14.85
N LEU A 122 8.12 -9.28 -14.28
CA LEU A 122 8.94 -10.49 -14.16
C LEU A 122 8.91 -11.16 -15.54
N ALA A 123 9.91 -10.89 -16.38
CA ALA A 123 10.20 -11.80 -17.48
C ALA A 123 10.88 -13.03 -16.86
N SER A 124 10.11 -14.10 -16.67
CA SER A 124 10.63 -15.45 -16.43
C SER A 124 11.16 -16.05 -17.72
#